data_AF-A0A1A9RKC3-F1
#
_entry.id   AF-A0A1A9RKC3-F1
#
_cell.length_a   1.000
_cell.length_b   1.000
_cell.length_c   1.000
_cell.angle_alpha   90.00
_cell.angle_beta   90.00
_cell.angle_gamma   90.00
#
_symmetry.space_group_name_H-M   'P 1'
#
loop_
_entity.id
_entity.type
_entity.pdbx_description
1 polymer ?
#
loop_
_entity_poly.entity_id
_entity_poly.type
_entity_poly.pdbx_seq_one_letter_code
_entity_poly.pdbx_strand_id
1 'polypeptide(L)' 'MIDNPELGYTPANLKALREKYNLTLQQAADITGTKNWVAVSRWETPVGAPNHADMPHTKWLRLLEHIEQA' A
#
# COMPACT_ATOMS: atom_id res chain seq x y z
N MET A 1 8.88 -13.32 -6.48
CA MET A 1 8.35 -14.18 -5.39
C MET A 1 8.14 -13.27 -4.19
N ILE A 2 6.95 -13.24 -3.58
CA ILE A 2 6.79 -12.53 -2.31
C ILE A 2 7.32 -13.47 -1.24
N ASP A 3 8.56 -13.23 -0.86
CA ASP A 3 9.23 -13.92 0.23
C ASP A 3 8.60 -13.39 1.53
N ASN A 4 7.73 -14.20 2.16
CA ASN A 4 7.11 -13.90 3.45
C ASN A 4 6.01 -12.80 3.44
N PRO A 5 4.77 -13.10 2.97
CA PRO A 5 3.64 -12.21 3.25
C PRO A 5 3.44 -12.16 4.76
N GLU A 6 3.78 -11.03 5.39
CA GLU A 6 3.44 -10.82 6.79
C GLU A 6 1.90 -10.86 6.90
N LEU A 7 1.33 -11.42 7.96
CA LEU A 7 -0.12 -11.41 8.12
C LEU A 7 -0.57 -10.02 8.55
N GLY A 8 -1.20 -9.27 7.63
CA GLY A 8 -1.83 -7.98 7.91
C GLY A 8 -1.21 -6.79 7.18
N TYR A 9 -1.54 -5.59 7.64
CA TYR A 9 -1.03 -4.35 7.06
C TYR A 9 0.39 -4.06 7.56
N THR A 10 1.38 -4.17 6.67
CA THR A 10 2.75 -3.68 6.88
C THR A 10 3.23 -2.87 5.68
N PRO A 11 4.15 -1.91 5.85
CA PRO A 11 4.74 -1.15 4.74
C PRO A 11 5.34 -2.03 3.65
N ALA A 12 6.01 -3.12 4.08
CA ALA A 12 6.60 -4.11 3.19
C ALA A 12 5.53 -4.85 2.38
N ASN A 13 4.43 -5.27 3.02
CA ASN A 13 3.31 -5.90 2.33
C ASN A 13 2.63 -4.98 1.32
N LEU A 14 2.40 -3.71 1.67
CA LEU A 14 1.83 -2.73 0.75
C LEU A 14 2.68 -2.61 -0.51
N LYS A 15 4.01 -2.52 -0.34
CA LYS A 15 4.96 -2.48 -1.45
C LYS A 15 4.94 -3.78 -2.27
N ALA A 16 5.05 -4.93 -1.63
CA ALA A 16 5.07 -6.23 -2.29
C ALA A 16 3.78 -6.48 -3.09
N LEU A 17 2.63 -6.09 -2.53
CA LEU A 17 1.33 -6.21 -3.17
C LEU A 17 1.20 -5.24 -4.35
N ARG A 18 1.66 -3.99 -4.19
CA ARG A 18 1.74 -3.03 -5.31
C ARG A 18 2.60 -3.58 -6.46
N GLU A 19 3.76 -4.14 -6.17
CA GLU A 19 4.65 -4.76 -7.17
C GLU A 19 4.04 -6.00 -7.83
N LYS A 20 3.36 -6.85 -7.04
CA LYS A 20 2.70 -8.07 -7.54
C LYS A 20 1.60 -7.79 -8.56
N TYR A 21 0.80 -6.75 -8.32
CA TYR A 21 -0.27 -6.34 -9.23
C TYR A 21 0.18 -5.26 -10.23
N ASN A 22 1.49 -5.03 -10.32
CA ASN A 22 2.12 -4.06 -11.21
C ASN A 22 1.55 -2.63 -11.08
N LEU A 23 1.03 -2.27 -9.90
CA LEU A 23 0.40 -0.98 -9.63
C LEU A 23 1.45 0.12 -9.43
N THR A 24 1.19 1.29 -9.98
CA THR A 24 2.00 2.48 -9.71
C THR A 24 1.60 3.16 -8.40
N LEU A 25 2.48 3.98 -7.82
CA LEU A 25 2.17 4.81 -6.65
C LEU A 25 0.93 5.69 -6.87
N GLN A 26 0.77 6.20 -8.10
CA GLN A 26 -0.36 7.03 -8.46
C GLN A 26 -1.66 6.23 -8.56
N GLN A 27 -1.64 5.02 -9.13
CA GLN A 27 -2.81 4.14 -9.16
C GLN A 27 -3.23 3.69 -7.76
N ALA A 28 -2.27 3.31 -6.92
CA ALA A 28 -2.56 3.00 -5.52
C ALA A 28 -3.15 4.21 -4.77
N ALA A 29 -2.71 5.43 -5.09
CA ALA A 29 -3.28 6.65 -4.53
C ALA A 29 -4.73 6.85 -5.02
N ASP A 30 -4.98 6.64 -6.31
CA ASP A 30 -6.31 6.75 -6.92
C ASP A 30 -7.30 5.74 -6.31
N ILE A 31 -6.93 4.46 -6.27
CA ILE A 31 -7.73 3.37 -5.67
C ILE A 31 -8.08 3.67 -4.20
N THR A 32 -7.11 4.21 -3.45
CA THR A 32 -7.30 4.51 -2.03
C THR A 32 -7.97 5.87 -1.76
N GLY A 33 -8.34 6.61 -2.80
CA GLY A 33 -8.95 7.94 -2.71
C GLY A 33 -7.99 9.00 -2.15
N THR A 34 -6.69 8.80 -2.32
CA THR A 34 -5.63 9.65 -1.81
C THR A 34 -5.14 10.58 -2.91
N LYS A 35 -5.22 11.89 -2.68
CA LYS A 35 -4.87 12.90 -3.70
C LYS A 35 -3.38 12.89 -4.10
N ASN A 36 -2.50 12.37 -3.24
CA ASN A 36 -1.05 12.43 -3.45
C ASN A 36 -0.42 11.03 -3.41
N TRP A 37 0.29 10.67 -4.47
CA TRP A 37 1.14 9.47 -4.56
C TRP A 37 2.21 9.44 -3.46
N VAL A 38 2.65 10.61 -2.99
CA VAL A 38 3.62 10.75 -1.90
C VAL A 38 3.11 10.11 -0.62
N ALA A 39 1.80 10.16 -0.34
CA ALA A 39 1.24 9.51 0.84
C ALA A 39 1.38 7.98 0.76
N VAL A 40 1.18 7.38 -0.42
CA VAL A 40 1.42 5.94 -0.64
C VAL A 40 2.89 5.60 -0.43
N SER A 41 3.80 6.43 -0.95
CA SER A 41 5.24 6.23 -0.74
C SER A 41 5.63 6.29 0.75
N ARG A 42 4.94 7.12 1.55
CA ARG A 42 5.14 7.19 3.01
C ARG A 42 4.56 5.97 3.74
N TRP A 43 3.48 5.38 3.22
CA TRP A 43 2.93 4.13 3.75
C TRP A 43 3.84 2.93 3.48
N GLU A 44 4.56 2.93 2.35
CA GLU A 44 5.58 1.92 2.03
C GLU A 44 6.91 2.15 2.76
N THR A 45 7.06 3.29 3.44
CA THR A 45 8.26 3.60 4.21
C THR A 45 8.26 2.79 5.53
N PRO A 46 9.39 2.24 5.99
CA PRO A 46 9.45 1.47 7.24
C PRO A 46 9.04 2.31 8.46
N VAL A 47 8.37 1.66 9.42
CA VAL A 47 7.71 2.28 10.61
C VAL A 47 8.64 3.13 11.49
N GLY A 48 9.96 2.93 11.40
CA GLY A 48 10.97 3.69 12.14
C GLY A 48 11.54 4.93 11.44
N ALA A 49 11.13 5.21 10.20
CA ALA A 49 11.67 6.34 9.45
C ALA A 49 10.93 7.66 9.75
N PRO A 50 11.60 8.81 9.69
CA PRO A 50 10.98 10.12 9.97
C PRO A 50 9.87 10.50 8.98
N ASN A 51 9.86 9.88 7.80
CA ASN A 51 8.86 10.11 6.75
C ASN A 51 7.79 9.02 6.71
N HIS A 52 7.77 8.10 7.67
CA HIS A 52 6.74 7.07 7.75
C HIS A 52 5.37 7.69 8.00
N ALA A 53 4.35 7.15 7.37
CA ALA A 53 2.97 7.45 7.69
C ALA A 53 2.18 6.14 7.75
N ASP A 54 1.26 6.06 8.70
CA ASP A 54 0.30 4.97 8.75
C ASP A 54 -0.81 5.18 7.70
N MET A 55 -1.18 4.09 7.04
CA MET A 55 -2.35 4.05 6.19
C MET A 55 -3.58 3.77 7.07
N PRO A 56 -4.67 4.55 6.92
CA PRO A 56 -5.94 4.20 7.54
C PRO A 56 -6.41 2.81 7.07
N HIS A 57 -6.86 1.98 8.01
CA HIS A 57 -7.32 0.61 7.70
C HIS A 57 -8.44 0.58 6.65
N THR A 58 -9.31 1.59 6.62
CA THR A 58 -10.37 1.73 5.60
C THR A 58 -9.82 1.83 4.17
N LYS A 59 -8.67 2.51 3.98
CA LYS A 59 -8.02 2.60 2.68
C LYS A 59 -7.36 1.28 2.29
N TRP A 60 -6.79 0.58 3.26
CA TRP A 60 -6.20 -0.74 3.05
C TRP A 60 -7.25 -1.74 2.56
N LEU A 61 -8.42 -1.77 3.20
CA LEU A 61 -9.54 -2.60 2.74
C LEU A 61 -9.99 -2.25 1.32
N ARG A 62 -10.08 -0.97 0.95
CA ARG A 62 -10.43 -0.57 -0.43
C ARG A 62 -9.40 -1.04 -1.46
N LEU A 63 -8.11 -0.96 -1.10
CA LEU A 63 -7.05 -1.48 -1.95
C LEU A 63 -7.22 -2.99 -2.14
N LEU A 64 -7.40 -3.75 -1.06
CA LEU A 64 -7.62 -5.20 -1.13
C LEU A 64 -8.88 -5.58 -1.93
N GLU A 65 -10.00 -4.89 -1.69
CA GLU A 65 -11.25 -5.11 -2.43
C GLU A 65 -11.07 -4.88 -3.93
N HIS A 66 -10.36 -3.82 -4.33
CA HIS A 66 -10.06 -3.58 -5.74
C HIS A 66 -9.25 -4.71 -6.37
N ILE A 67 -8.33 -5.30 -5.62
CA ILE A 67 -7.43 -6.36 -6.08
C ILE A 67 -8.13 -7.72 -6.10
N GLU A 68 -9.06 -7.98 -5.18
CA GLU A 68 -9.89 -9.19 -5.22
C GLU A 68 -10.91 -9.18 -6.37
N GLN A 69 -11.28 -7.98 -6.85
CA GLN A 69 -12.20 -7.80 -7.97
C GLN A 69 -11.50 -7.69 -9.34
N ALA A 70 -10.16 -7.64 -9.38
CA ALA A 70 -9.34 -7.45 -10.60
C ALA A 70 -8.71 -8.75 -11.09
#